data_AF-A0A953P0W7-F1
#
_entry.id   AF-A0A953P0W7-F1
#
_cell.length_a   1.000
_cell.length_b   1.000
_cell.length_c   1.000
_cell.angle_alpha   90.00
_cell.angle_beta   90.00
_cell.angle_gamma   90.00
#
_symmetry.space_group_name_H-M   'P 1'
#
loop_
_entity.id
_entity.type
_entity.pdbx_description
1 polymer ?
#
loop_
_entity_poly.entity_id
_entity_poly.type
_entity_poly.pdbx_seq_one_letter_code
_entity_poly.pdbx_strand_id
1 'polypeptide(L)'
;MPTVTEHPPVKPIIKHEFKAPLDMPETVAELKRIPVPQVALTVAPTPLLGTWVNCDAATRSLVRLEITASGKDVFVHAFGACHPTVCDWKKVPAMVFADNVCSTPAVAFTAQYKFNFLDALIVGRLEFGALIIETFNHFTDGSGRADYNTVEFMSKK
;
A
#
# COMPACT_ATOMS: atom_id res chain seq x y z
N MET A 1 18.90 47.33 22.75
CA MET A 1 19.37 46.65 21.52
C MET A 1 19.59 45.18 21.87
N PRO A 2 18.79 44.22 21.35
CA PRO A 2 19.10 42.80 21.50
C PRO A 2 19.89 42.30 20.29
N THR A 3 20.99 41.61 20.57
CA THR A 3 21.88 40.96 19.60
C THR A 3 21.19 39.71 19.04
N VAL A 4 20.90 39.67 17.73
CA VAL A 4 20.41 38.47 17.04
C VAL A 4 21.58 37.49 16.90
N THR A 5 21.44 36.31 17.50
CA THR A 5 22.38 35.19 17.32
C THR A 5 22.07 34.56 15.96
N GLU A 6 22.99 34.68 15.02
CA GLU A 6 22.88 34.11 13.69
C GLU A 6 23.01 32.57 13.78
N HIS A 7 22.02 31.82 13.29
CA HIS A 7 22.14 30.37 13.12
C HIS A 7 23.03 30.06 11.90
N PRO A 8 23.92 29.05 11.96
CA PRO A 8 24.70 28.66 10.80
C PRO A 8 23.80 28.10 9.68
N PRO A 9 24.13 28.33 8.40
CA PRO A 9 23.30 27.90 7.30
C PRO A 9 23.21 26.37 7.22
N VAL A 10 21.99 25.82 7.23
CA VAL A 10 21.74 24.39 6.97
C VAL A 10 22.01 24.14 5.48
N LYS A 11 22.99 23.27 5.17
CA LYS A 11 23.23 22.83 3.79
C LYS A 11 22.01 22.07 3.26
N PRO A 12 21.47 22.40 2.07
CA PRO A 12 20.39 21.65 1.47
C PRO A 12 20.87 20.27 1.00
N ILE A 13 20.13 19.21 1.33
CA ILE A 13 20.36 17.86 0.78
C ILE A 13 19.77 17.83 -0.64
N ILE A 14 20.62 17.76 -1.66
CA ILE A 14 20.19 17.76 -3.07
C ILE A 14 20.57 16.46 -3.80
N LYS A 15 19.62 15.92 -4.58
CA LYS A 15 19.70 14.65 -5.33
C LYS A 15 20.71 14.63 -6.51
N HIS A 16 21.62 15.60 -6.60
CA HIS A 16 22.38 15.94 -7.82
C HIS A 16 23.91 15.75 -7.74
N GLU A 17 24.45 14.93 -6.84
CA GLU A 17 25.90 14.61 -6.85
C GLU A 17 26.30 13.52 -7.88
N PHE A 18 25.38 13.11 -8.76
CA PHE A 18 25.70 12.25 -9.89
C PHE A 18 26.18 13.10 -11.09
N LYS A 19 27.45 12.93 -11.50
CA LYS A 19 27.99 13.53 -12.72
C LYS A 19 27.40 12.85 -13.95
N ALA A 20 26.83 13.64 -14.86
CA ALA A 20 26.41 13.18 -16.18
C ALA A 20 27.54 13.35 -17.21
N PRO A 21 27.79 12.37 -18.10
CA PRO A 21 28.75 12.50 -19.20
C PRO A 21 28.19 13.42 -20.30
N LEU A 22 28.77 14.60 -20.47
CA LEU A 22 28.55 15.45 -21.63
C LEU A 22 29.76 15.34 -22.55
N ASP A 23 29.68 14.37 -23.46
CA ASP A 23 30.25 14.43 -24.82
C ASP A 23 29.76 13.19 -25.59
N MET A 24 28.60 13.31 -26.25
CA MET A 24 28.15 12.32 -27.23
C MET A 24 27.82 13.02 -28.57
N PRO A 25 28.30 12.49 -29.71
CA PRO A 25 28.07 13.08 -31.03
C PRO A 25 26.62 12.90 -31.51
N GLU A 26 26.24 13.72 -32.50
CA GLU A 26 24.87 13.96 -33.01
C GLU A 26 24.07 12.69 -33.38
N THR A 27 24.73 11.56 -33.66
CA THR A 27 24.10 10.28 -34.00
C THR A 27 23.28 9.66 -32.85
N VAL A 28 23.61 9.97 -31.58
CA VAL A 28 22.83 9.50 -30.42
C VAL A 28 21.53 10.28 -30.23
N ALA A 29 21.49 11.54 -30.69
CA ALA A 29 20.29 12.38 -30.60
C ALA A 29 19.16 11.89 -31.53
N GLU A 30 19.50 11.26 -32.66
CA GLU A 30 18.51 10.67 -33.57
C GLU A 30 17.94 9.35 -33.04
N LEU A 31 18.74 8.49 -32.39
CA LEU A 31 18.26 7.25 -31.76
C LEU A 31 17.26 7.51 -30.62
N LYS A 32 17.39 8.65 -29.92
CA LYS A 32 16.44 9.08 -28.87
C LYS A 32 15.08 9.56 -29.40
N ARG A 33 14.94 9.80 -30.71
CA ARG A 33 13.68 10.24 -31.34
C ARG A 33 12.78 9.08 -31.75
N ILE A 34 13.29 7.84 -31.72
CA ILE A 34 12.44 6.66 -31.89
C ILE A 34 11.59 6.56 -30.61
N PRO A 35 10.25 6.63 -30.71
CA PRO A 35 9.39 6.34 -29.57
C PRO A 35 9.68 4.90 -29.15
N VAL A 36 10.37 4.72 -28.02
CA VAL A 36 10.46 3.39 -27.40
C VAL A 36 9.03 3.02 -27.02
N PRO A 37 8.47 1.91 -27.53
CA PRO A 37 7.19 1.44 -27.04
C PRO A 37 7.37 1.03 -25.58
N GLN A 38 7.12 1.97 -24.67
CA GLN A 38 7.08 1.71 -23.25
C GLN A 38 5.73 1.05 -22.97
N VAL A 39 5.65 -0.26 -23.17
CA VAL A 39 4.51 -1.04 -22.70
C VAL A 39 4.45 -0.85 -21.19
N ALA A 40 3.39 -0.21 -20.69
CA ALA A 40 3.21 -0.03 -19.26
C ALA A 40 3.12 -1.41 -18.60
N LEU A 41 4.09 -1.72 -17.74
CA LEU A 41 4.05 -2.91 -16.89
C LEU A 41 2.78 -2.82 -16.02
N THR A 42 1.89 -3.81 -16.17
CA THR A 42 0.69 -3.92 -15.34
C THR A 42 0.99 -4.83 -14.16
N VAL A 43 0.66 -4.37 -12.96
CA VAL A 43 0.83 -5.17 -11.74
C VAL A 43 -0.18 -6.33 -11.75
N ALA A 44 0.32 -7.56 -11.67
CA ALA A 44 -0.47 -8.78 -11.66
C ALA A 44 -0.84 -9.17 -10.22
N PRO A 45 -2.12 -9.26 -9.86
CA PRO A 45 -2.56 -9.48 -8.47
C PRO A 45 -2.42 -10.94 -8.00
N THR A 46 -2.10 -11.87 -8.91
CA THR A 46 -2.11 -13.32 -8.69
C THR A 46 -1.51 -13.78 -7.35
N PRO A 47 -0.37 -13.25 -6.86
CA PRO A 47 0.19 -13.68 -5.58
C PRO A 47 -0.73 -13.40 -4.38
N LEU A 48 -1.48 -12.30 -4.42
CA LEU A 48 -2.36 -11.85 -3.35
C LEU A 48 -3.72 -12.57 -3.38
N LEU A 49 -4.16 -13.06 -4.54
CA LEU A 49 -5.50 -13.65 -4.69
C LEU A 49 -5.71 -14.86 -3.79
N GLY A 50 -6.90 -14.94 -3.20
CA GLY A 50 -7.32 -16.05 -2.35
C GLY A 50 -7.96 -15.61 -1.04
N THR A 51 -8.18 -16.58 -0.17
CA THR A 51 -8.70 -16.36 1.19
C THR A 51 -7.56 -16.43 2.18
N TRP A 52 -7.48 -15.40 3.02
CA TRP A 52 -6.52 -15.24 4.08
C TRP A 52 -7.24 -15.26 5.42
N VAL A 53 -6.74 -16.04 6.37
CA VAL A 53 -7.35 -16.22 7.71
C VAL A 53 -6.34 -15.81 8.76
N ASN A 54 -6.82 -15.10 9.78
CA ASN A 54 -5.97 -14.62 10.85
C ASN A 54 -5.39 -15.80 11.64
N CYS A 55 -4.09 -15.72 11.95
CA CYS A 55 -3.40 -16.70 12.76
C CYS A 55 -3.68 -16.54 14.27
N ASP A 56 -4.14 -15.37 14.72
CA ASP A 56 -4.56 -15.12 16.10
C ASP A 56 -6.08 -15.36 16.26
N ALA A 57 -6.43 -16.46 16.93
CA ALA A 57 -7.82 -16.79 17.25
C ALA A 57 -8.47 -15.85 18.28
N ALA A 58 -7.68 -15.03 19.00
CA ALA A 58 -8.14 -14.06 19.98
C ALA A 58 -8.22 -12.62 19.43
N THR A 59 -7.93 -12.41 18.14
CA THR A 59 -8.02 -11.08 17.52
C THR A 59 -9.40 -10.46 17.72
N ARG A 60 -9.42 -9.16 17.96
CA ARG A 60 -10.66 -8.35 18.02
C ARG A 60 -10.83 -7.47 16.77
N SER A 61 -9.96 -7.64 15.78
CA SER A 61 -9.92 -6.84 14.55
C SER A 61 -10.39 -7.67 13.35
N LEU A 62 -9.53 -7.89 12.35
CA LEU A 62 -9.83 -8.65 11.14
C LEU A 62 -9.63 -10.14 11.38
N VAL A 63 -10.62 -10.96 11.06
CA VAL A 63 -10.53 -12.43 11.17
C VAL A 63 -10.24 -13.12 9.84
N ARG A 64 -10.66 -12.48 8.74
CA ARG A 64 -10.56 -13.06 7.39
C ARG A 64 -10.59 -11.98 6.33
N LEU A 65 -9.90 -12.24 5.23
CA LEU A 65 -9.84 -11.35 4.08
C LEU A 65 -9.86 -12.17 2.79
N GLU A 66 -10.72 -11.83 1.85
CA GLU A 66 -10.77 -12.42 0.52
C GLU A 66 -10.30 -11.41 -0.51
N ILE A 67 -9.29 -11.77 -1.30
CA ILE A 67 -8.75 -10.94 -2.38
C ILE A 67 -9.12 -11.59 -3.71
N THR A 68 -9.87 -10.86 -4.52
CA THR A 68 -10.36 -11.31 -5.83
C THR A 68 -9.98 -10.32 -6.92
N ALA A 69 -9.92 -10.78 -8.17
CA ALA A 69 -9.70 -9.93 -9.32
C ALA A 69 -10.83 -10.09 -10.35
N SER A 70 -11.17 -8.99 -11.02
CA SER A 70 -12.06 -8.95 -12.18
C SER A 70 -11.37 -8.12 -13.27
N GLY A 71 -10.73 -8.80 -14.22
CA GLY A 71 -9.86 -8.13 -15.20
C GLY A 71 -8.65 -7.50 -14.53
N LYS A 72 -8.53 -6.17 -14.62
CA LYS A 72 -7.44 -5.40 -13.98
C LYS A 72 -7.79 -4.91 -12.58
N ASP A 73 -9.06 -5.00 -12.20
CA ASP A 73 -9.54 -4.50 -10.92
C ASP A 73 -9.36 -5.57 -9.84
N VAL A 74 -8.88 -5.14 -8.68
CA VAL A 74 -8.69 -5.98 -7.51
C VAL A 74 -9.68 -5.54 -6.44
N PHE A 75 -10.24 -6.51 -5.74
CA PHE A 75 -11.22 -6.27 -4.69
C PHE A 75 -10.82 -7.00 -3.43
N VAL A 76 -11.03 -6.35 -2.30
CA VAL A 76 -10.85 -6.90 -0.97
C VAL A 76 -12.20 -6.99 -0.30
N HIS A 77 -12.51 -8.17 0.24
CA HIS A 77 -13.69 -8.41 1.06
C HIS A 77 -13.23 -8.83 2.46
N ALA A 78 -13.38 -7.93 3.43
CA ALA A 78 -12.91 -8.12 4.79
C ALA A 78 -14.01 -8.59 5.74
N PHE A 79 -13.61 -9.33 6.77
CA PHE A 79 -14.48 -9.79 7.84
C PHE A 79 -13.86 -9.46 9.20
N GLY A 80 -14.62 -8.80 10.06
CA GLY A 80 -14.21 -8.41 11.41
C GLY A 80 -14.68 -9.37 12.51
N ALA A 81 -14.01 -9.36 13.66
CA ALA A 81 -14.20 -10.21 14.83
C ALA A 81 -15.46 -9.89 15.67
N CYS A 82 -16.56 -9.47 15.04
CA CYS A 82 -17.81 -9.23 15.74
C CYS A 82 -18.37 -10.49 16.40
N HIS A 83 -19.19 -10.28 17.43
CA HIS A 83 -19.87 -11.34 18.17
C HIS A 83 -21.40 -11.19 18.06
N PRO A 84 -22.17 -12.29 17.92
CA PRO A 84 -21.76 -13.70 17.90
C PRO A 84 -21.24 -14.20 16.55
N THR A 85 -21.47 -13.45 15.48
CA THR A 85 -21.03 -13.77 14.12
C THR A 85 -20.08 -12.72 13.60
N VAL A 86 -19.11 -13.14 12.79
CA VAL A 86 -18.17 -12.25 12.13
C VAL A 86 -18.92 -11.18 11.32
N CYS A 87 -18.47 -9.92 11.41
CA CYS A 87 -19.08 -8.84 10.64
C CYS A 87 -18.51 -8.85 9.23
N ASP A 88 -19.40 -8.75 8.25
CA ASP A 88 -19.04 -8.51 6.86
C ASP A 88 -18.79 -7.00 6.63
N TRP A 89 -17.54 -6.62 6.33
CA TRP A 89 -17.16 -5.23 6.03
C TRP A 89 -17.46 -4.82 4.59
N LYS A 90 -18.02 -5.74 3.79
CA LYS A 90 -18.28 -5.66 2.37
C LYS A 90 -17.03 -5.73 1.51
N LYS A 91 -17.26 -5.78 0.20
CA LYS A 91 -16.23 -5.81 -0.82
C LYS A 91 -15.95 -4.39 -1.31
N VAL A 92 -14.69 -3.99 -1.31
CA VAL A 92 -14.22 -2.67 -1.78
C VAL A 92 -13.11 -2.84 -2.82
N PRO A 93 -12.92 -1.87 -3.74
CA PRO A 93 -11.76 -1.87 -4.62
C PRO A 93 -10.46 -1.75 -3.83
N ALA A 94 -9.40 -2.36 -4.35
CA ALA A 94 -8.06 -2.30 -3.79
C ALA A 94 -7.04 -1.86 -4.84
N MET A 95 -6.07 -1.06 -4.41
CA MET A 95 -4.90 -0.73 -5.20
C MET A 95 -3.79 -1.73 -4.88
N VAL A 96 -3.15 -2.29 -5.89
CA VAL A 96 -2.05 -3.26 -5.72
C VAL A 96 -0.72 -2.68 -6.17
N PHE A 97 0.35 -3.14 -5.52
CA PHE A 97 1.70 -2.62 -5.70
C PHE A 97 2.66 -3.79 -5.90
N ALA A 98 3.54 -3.66 -6.90
CA ALA A 98 4.68 -4.54 -7.09
C ALA A 98 5.85 -4.10 -6.21
N ASP A 99 6.87 -4.96 -6.10
CA ASP A 99 8.05 -4.72 -5.26
C ASP A 99 8.90 -3.53 -5.74
N ASN A 100 8.97 -3.32 -7.06
CA ASN A 100 9.73 -2.24 -7.66
C ASN A 100 9.17 -1.88 -9.05
N VAL A 101 9.67 -0.79 -9.65
CA VAL A 101 9.18 -0.21 -10.91
C VAL A 101 9.27 -1.14 -12.13
N CYS A 102 10.11 -2.18 -12.07
CA CYS A 102 10.26 -3.16 -13.15
C CYS A 102 9.58 -4.49 -12.84
N SER A 103 8.99 -4.64 -11.65
CA SER A 103 8.32 -5.86 -11.20
C SER A 103 6.84 -5.83 -11.57
N THR A 104 6.29 -6.99 -11.91
CA THR A 104 4.87 -7.16 -12.21
C THR A 104 4.08 -7.85 -11.11
N PRO A 105 4.60 -8.86 -10.36
CA PRO A 105 3.79 -9.50 -9.32
C PRO A 105 3.48 -8.53 -8.18
N ALA A 106 2.20 -8.46 -7.79
CA ALA A 106 1.79 -7.69 -6.63
C ALA A 106 2.34 -8.32 -5.34
N VAL A 107 2.94 -7.49 -4.49
CA VAL A 107 3.43 -7.87 -3.16
C VAL A 107 2.74 -7.09 -2.05
N ALA A 108 1.99 -6.04 -2.38
CA ALA A 108 1.25 -5.25 -1.41
C ALA A 108 -0.07 -4.72 -1.99
N PHE A 109 -0.98 -4.30 -1.12
CA PHE A 109 -2.20 -3.63 -1.50
C PHE A 109 -2.67 -2.61 -0.45
N THR A 110 -3.56 -1.71 -0.87
CA THR A 110 -4.36 -0.89 0.03
C THR A 110 -5.84 -1.03 -0.29
N ALA A 111 -6.68 -1.00 0.75
CA ALA A 111 -8.14 -1.01 0.63
C ALA A 111 -8.73 -0.07 1.68
N GLN A 112 -9.63 0.81 1.25
CA GLN A 112 -10.29 1.78 2.14
C GLN A 112 -11.73 1.38 2.40
N TYR A 113 -12.10 1.36 3.68
CA TYR A 113 -13.46 1.15 4.15
C TYR A 113 -13.95 2.43 4.81
N LYS A 114 -15.18 2.81 4.48
CA LYS A 114 -15.87 3.96 5.08
C LYS A 114 -17.12 3.46 5.76
N PHE A 115 -17.10 3.45 7.09
CA PHE A 115 -18.26 3.19 7.93
C PHE A 115 -18.83 4.52 8.44
N ASN A 116 -20.06 4.50 8.96
CA ASN A 116 -20.71 5.70 9.49
C ASN A 116 -19.94 6.33 10.67
N PHE A 117 -19.09 5.57 11.34
CA PHE A 117 -18.35 5.99 12.53
C PHE A 117 -16.83 5.89 12.40
N LEU A 118 -16.32 5.31 11.32
CA LEU A 118 -14.93 4.92 11.19
C LEU A 118 -14.50 4.91 9.72
N ASP A 119 -13.39 5.59 9.43
CA ASP A 119 -12.61 5.35 8.22
C ASP A 119 -11.50 4.33 8.56
N ALA A 120 -11.44 3.22 7.83
CA ALA A 120 -10.44 2.17 8.03
C ALA A 120 -9.62 1.96 6.75
N LEU A 121 -8.31 2.17 6.85
CA LEU A 121 -7.36 1.87 5.78
C LEU A 121 -6.64 0.56 6.09
N ILE A 122 -6.89 -0.45 5.27
CA ILE A 122 -6.13 -1.70 5.27
C ILE A 122 -4.93 -1.54 4.34
N VAL A 123 -3.74 -1.83 4.85
CA VAL A 123 -2.48 -1.98 4.11
C VAL A 123 -2.02 -3.42 4.29
N GLY A 124 -1.91 -4.17 3.20
CA GLY A 124 -1.46 -5.55 3.24
C GLY A 124 -0.14 -5.74 2.49
N ARG A 125 0.74 -6.59 3.02
CA ARG A 125 2.00 -6.97 2.40
C ARG A 125 2.22 -8.48 2.50
N LEU A 126 2.60 -9.09 1.38
CA LEU A 126 2.99 -10.48 1.32
C LEU A 126 4.45 -10.61 1.73
N GLU A 127 4.72 -11.32 2.82
CA GLU A 127 6.07 -11.63 3.31
C GLU A 127 6.17 -13.11 3.67
N PHE A 128 7.16 -13.81 3.11
CA PHE A 128 7.43 -15.22 3.39
C PHE A 128 6.19 -16.15 3.26
N GLY A 129 5.27 -15.82 2.35
CA GLY A 129 4.03 -16.59 2.12
C GLY A 129 2.89 -16.28 3.09
N ALA A 130 3.12 -15.42 4.08
CA ALA A 130 2.10 -14.87 4.96
C ALA A 130 1.68 -13.46 4.49
N LEU A 131 0.44 -13.09 4.81
CA LEU A 131 -0.04 -11.74 4.56
C LEU A 131 -0.04 -10.96 5.88
N ILE A 132 0.82 -9.96 5.97
CA ILE A 132 0.88 -9.02 7.10
C ILE A 132 -0.08 -7.89 6.77
N ILE A 133 -1.02 -7.63 7.67
CA ILE A 133 -2.04 -6.60 7.51
C ILE A 133 -1.88 -5.55 8.60
N GLU A 134 -1.72 -4.30 8.20
CA GLU A 134 -1.91 -3.15 9.07
C GLU A 134 -3.27 -2.51 8.78
N THR A 135 -4.05 -2.23 9.81
CA THR A 135 -5.31 -1.49 9.69
C THR A 135 -5.22 -0.22 10.50
N PHE A 136 -5.32 0.93 9.83
CA PHE A 136 -5.36 2.25 10.44
C PHE A 136 -6.82 2.68 10.58
N ASN A 137 -7.25 2.94 11.82
CA ASN A 137 -8.63 3.24 12.16
C ASN A 137 -8.73 4.70 12.60
N HIS A 138 -9.51 5.50 11.87
CA HIS A 138 -9.81 6.89 12.17
C HIS A 138 -11.30 7.07 12.53
N PHE A 139 -11.61 7.46 13.76
CA PHE A 139 -13.00 7.64 14.19
C PHE A 139 -13.58 8.97 13.69
N THR A 140 -14.71 8.92 13.00
CA THR A 140 -15.33 10.07 12.31
C THR A 140 -16.66 10.51 12.93
N ASP A 141 -17.12 9.85 14.00
CA ASP A 141 -18.42 10.11 14.63
C ASP A 141 -18.41 11.14 15.77
N GLY A 142 -17.29 11.82 16.01
CA GLY A 142 -17.19 12.78 17.11
C GLY A 142 -17.27 12.17 18.51
N SER A 143 -17.09 10.85 18.64
CA SER A 143 -17.13 10.13 19.93
C SER A 143 -16.00 10.48 20.91
N GLY A 144 -14.95 11.17 20.45
CA GLY A 144 -13.74 11.44 21.24
C GLY A 144 -12.82 10.23 21.43
N ARG A 145 -13.11 9.10 20.77
CA ARG A 145 -12.22 7.93 20.74
C ARG A 145 -10.94 8.27 19.98
N ALA A 146 -9.80 7.76 20.48
CA ALA A 146 -8.53 7.91 19.82
C ALA A 146 -8.41 6.96 18.62
N ASP A 147 -7.80 7.44 17.55
CA ASP A 147 -7.40 6.64 16.40
C ASP A 147 -6.37 5.60 16.82
N TYR A 148 -6.40 4.43 16.18
CA TYR A 148 -5.51 3.33 16.53
C TYR A 148 -5.17 2.47 15.30
N ASN A 149 -4.05 1.76 15.38
CA ASN A 149 -3.67 0.77 14.39
C ASN A 149 -3.69 -0.65 14.97
N THR A 150 -3.94 -1.64 14.11
CA THR A 150 -3.77 -3.06 14.43
C THR A 150 -2.84 -3.70 13.41
N VAL A 151 -2.04 -4.67 13.84
CA VAL A 151 -1.21 -5.49 12.95
C VAL A 151 -1.66 -6.95 13.10
N GLU A 152 -1.96 -7.58 11.98
CA GLU A 152 -2.46 -8.96 11.94
C GLU A 152 -1.57 -9.80 11.01
N PHE A 153 -1.39 -11.07 11.37
CA PHE A 153 -0.66 -12.05 10.55
C PHE A 153 -1.66 -13.06 10.02
N MET A 154 -1.72 -13.20 8.70
CA MET A 154 -2.71 -14.04 8.05
C MET A 154 -2.02 -15.13 7.23
N SER A 155 -2.58 -16.34 7.30
CA SER A 155 -2.18 -17.48 6.48
C SER A 155 -3.18 -17.71 5.37
N LYS A 156 -2.70 -18.20 4.22
CA LYS A 156 -3.56 -18.57 3.10
C LYS A 156 -4.30 -19.86 3.44
N LYS A 157 -5.61 -19.87 3.22
CA LYS A 157 -6.46 -21.05 3.43
C LYS A 157 -6.31 -22.06 2.29
#